data_AF-A0A4D7BLR9-F1
#
_entry.id   AF-A0A4D7BLR9-F1
#
_cell.length_a   1.000
_cell.length_b   1.000
_cell.length_c   1.000
_cell.angle_alpha   90.00
_cell.angle_beta   90.00
_cell.angle_gamma   90.00
#
_symmetry.space_group_name_H-M   'P 1'
#
loop_
_entity.id
_entity.type
_entity.pdbx_description
1 polymer ?
#
loop_
_entity_poly.entity_id
_entity_poly.type
_entity_poly.pdbx_seq_one_letter_code
_entity_poly.pdbx_strand_id
1 'polypeptide(L)'
;MRVTLDLAKLLEDGRITPAEFDRLKGYATEGAGSAAINILIGFGVVAVALGAIGLVPEPATAIVIGAVMAAAGLGFILSGSGAWGLLANIGLVAGALLATGGLVFATKGSATTLLAVTIVLAGVAVVARSGLLIGLAVLTLSATVGARTGYAHASYFLGIERPLLTVLVFSALAIAAYQASKRLAADQARLAIIAARTSLLLVNFGFWVGSLWGDRLRWLGGDPSGGSLVGVPAWTFTIAWAVAIIGTGAWAARSGRSWVLGLAAVFGAIHFYTQWFERLGPNPLSILVAGVVTLALAVGIWRYNRSGTSAG
;
A
#
# COMPACT_ATOMS: atom_id res chain seq x y z
N MET A 1 -2.02 -7.98 16.50
CA MET A 1 -0.96 -6.94 16.57
C MET A 1 0.38 -7.68 16.67
N ARG A 2 1.39 -7.35 15.86
CA ARG A 2 2.74 -7.92 16.00
C ARG A 2 3.56 -6.95 16.84
N VAL A 3 4.06 -7.40 17.99
CA VAL A 3 4.94 -6.62 18.85
C VAL A 3 6.34 -7.18 18.68
N THR A 4 7.27 -6.34 18.23
CA THR A 4 8.70 -6.68 18.18
C THR A 4 9.35 -6.21 19.46
N LEU A 5 9.93 -7.16 20.20
CA LEU A 5 10.65 -6.92 21.44
C LEU A 5 12.12 -7.26 21.20
N ASP A 6 13.00 -6.36 21.64
CA ASP A 6 14.43 -6.65 21.71
C ASP A 6 14.69 -7.45 23.00
N LEU A 7 14.77 -8.77 22.86
CA LEU A 7 14.93 -9.67 24.01
C LEU A 7 16.26 -9.43 24.72
N ALA A 8 17.33 -9.04 23.99
CA ALA A 8 18.63 -8.79 24.58
C ALA A 8 18.58 -7.53 25.45
N LYS A 9 17.99 -6.46 24.91
CA LYS A 9 17.78 -5.22 25.67
C LYS A 9 16.86 -5.41 26.88
N LEU A 10 15.81 -6.21 26.75
CA LEU A 10 14.92 -6.50 27.89
C LEU A 10 15.61 -7.31 29.00
N LEU A 11 16.54 -8.19 28.63
CA LEU A 11 17.36 -8.93 29.59
C LEU A 11 18.38 -8.00 30.27
N GLU A 12 19.03 -7.13 29.50
CA GLU A 12 19.97 -6.11 30.00
C GLU A 12 19.29 -5.10 30.95
N ASP A 13 18.09 -4.63 30.59
CA ASP A 13 17.26 -3.74 31.39
C ASP A 13 16.62 -4.45 32.61
N GLY A 14 16.87 -5.76 32.81
CA GLY A 14 16.33 -6.56 33.92
C GLY A 14 14.81 -6.76 33.87
N ARG A 15 14.18 -6.54 32.70
CA ARG A 15 12.73 -6.63 32.50
C ARG A 15 12.25 -8.07 32.30
N ILE A 16 13.15 -8.97 31.94
CA ILE A 16 12.91 -10.42 31.82
C ILE A 16 14.07 -11.20 32.44
N THR A 17 13.80 -12.41 32.90
CA THR A 17 14.80 -13.33 33.44
C THR A 17 15.54 -14.09 32.33
N PRO A 18 16.74 -14.65 32.60
CA PRO A 18 17.44 -15.52 31.64
C PRO A 18 16.60 -16.73 31.18
N ALA A 19 15.81 -17.32 32.08
CA ALA A 19 14.93 -18.44 31.73
C ALA A 19 13.79 -18.02 30.78
N GLU A 20 13.23 -16.82 30.95
CA GLU A 20 12.24 -16.26 30.03
C GLU A 20 12.87 -15.90 28.68
N PHE A 21 14.10 -15.38 28.69
CA PHE A 21 14.85 -15.11 27.47
C PHE A 21 15.03 -16.39 26.64
N ASP A 22 15.49 -17.48 27.26
CA ASP A 22 15.71 -18.76 26.57
C ASP A 22 14.40 -19.37 26.07
N ARG A 23 13.32 -19.28 26.85
CA ARG A 23 11.98 -19.73 26.43
C ARG A 23 11.47 -18.94 25.22
N LEU A 24 11.56 -17.61 25.26
CA LEU A 24 11.12 -16.73 24.16
C LEU A 24 11.98 -16.90 22.91
N LYS A 25 13.30 -17.08 23.10
CA LYS A 25 14.24 -17.41 22.04
C LYS A 25 13.94 -18.77 21.41
N GLY A 26 13.53 -19.75 22.22
CA GLY A 26 13.05 -21.06 21.76
C GLY A 26 11.92 -20.96 20.74
N TYR A 27 10.90 -20.14 21.01
CA TYR A 27 9.81 -19.86 20.07
C TYR A 27 10.27 -19.16 18.78
N ALA A 28 11.40 -18.44 18.80
CA ALA A 28 11.96 -17.81 17.62
C ALA A 28 12.82 -18.78 16.77
N THR A 29 13.53 -19.72 17.41
CA THR A 29 14.42 -20.67 16.74
C THR A 29 13.71 -21.74 15.93
N GLU A 30 12.50 -22.16 16.32
CA GLU A 30 11.66 -23.07 15.52
C GLU A 30 11.30 -22.48 14.13
N GLY A 31 11.30 -21.15 13.99
CA GLY A 31 11.08 -20.47 12.71
C GLY A 31 12.33 -20.27 11.85
N ALA A 32 13.51 -20.15 12.46
CA ALA A 32 14.73 -19.70 11.77
C ALA A 32 15.37 -20.76 10.86
N GLY A 33 15.38 -22.03 11.27
CA GLY A 33 15.91 -23.12 10.43
C GLY A 33 15.12 -23.33 9.13
N SER A 34 13.81 -23.04 9.16
CA SER A 34 12.97 -23.05 7.96
C SER A 34 13.28 -21.89 7.02
N ALA A 35 13.71 -20.73 7.53
CA ALA A 35 13.82 -19.50 6.75
C ALA A 35 14.83 -19.59 5.59
N ALA A 36 15.99 -20.23 5.79
CA ALA A 36 16.99 -20.38 4.73
C ALA A 36 16.48 -21.26 3.57
N ILE A 37 15.84 -22.39 3.89
CA ILE A 37 15.23 -23.29 2.90
C ILE A 37 14.07 -22.58 2.19
N ASN A 38 13.25 -21.84 2.94
CA ASN A 38 12.14 -21.06 2.42
C ASN A 38 12.59 -19.98 1.44
N ILE A 39 13.72 -19.33 1.74
CA ILE A 39 14.36 -18.35 0.88
C ILE A 39 14.86 -19.02 -0.41
N LEU A 40 15.56 -20.16 -0.31
CA LEU A 40 16.05 -20.90 -1.47
C LEU A 40 14.91 -21.36 -2.39
N ILE A 41 13.83 -21.91 -1.82
CA ILE A 41 12.63 -22.30 -2.57
C ILE A 41 12.00 -21.08 -3.25
N GLY A 42 11.86 -19.96 -2.52
CA GLY A 42 11.35 -18.72 -3.06
C GLY A 42 12.15 -18.20 -4.25
N PHE A 43 13.48 -18.12 -4.10
CA PHE A 43 14.37 -17.71 -5.17
C PHE A 43 14.35 -18.68 -6.34
N GLY A 44 14.30 -19.99 -6.09
CA GLY A 44 14.20 -21.01 -7.13
C GLY A 44 12.93 -20.86 -7.97
N VAL A 45 11.77 -20.71 -7.33
CA VAL A 45 10.49 -20.50 -8.02
C VAL A 45 10.51 -19.22 -8.86
N VAL A 46 11.03 -18.12 -8.30
CA VAL A 46 11.16 -16.84 -9.02
C VAL A 46 12.13 -16.96 -10.19
N ALA A 47 13.28 -17.62 -10.00
CA ALA A 47 14.28 -17.81 -11.05
C ALA A 47 13.75 -18.67 -12.21
N VAL A 48 13.00 -19.74 -11.91
CA VAL A 48 12.35 -20.57 -12.94
C VAL A 48 11.31 -19.75 -13.72
N ALA A 49 10.48 -18.97 -13.02
CA ALA A 49 9.48 -18.12 -13.66
C ALA A 49 10.14 -17.06 -14.57
N LEU A 50 11.14 -16.32 -14.06
CA LEU A 50 11.85 -15.30 -14.83
C LEU A 50 12.66 -15.91 -15.97
N GLY A 51 13.32 -17.05 -15.75
CA GLY A 51 14.07 -17.78 -16.77
C GLY A 51 13.17 -18.25 -17.91
N ALA A 52 11.98 -18.76 -17.61
CA ALA A 52 11.03 -19.19 -18.63
C ALA A 52 10.50 -18.02 -19.47
N ILE A 53 10.23 -16.85 -18.85
CA ILE A 53 9.91 -15.61 -19.59
C ILE A 53 11.09 -15.19 -20.45
N GLY A 54 12.31 -15.26 -19.93
CA GLY A 54 13.52 -14.88 -20.66
C GLY A 54 13.78 -15.74 -21.90
N LEU A 55 13.43 -17.02 -21.83
CA LEU A 55 13.55 -17.96 -22.96
C LEU A 55 12.51 -17.69 -24.05
N VAL A 56 11.28 -17.38 -23.67
CA VAL A 56 10.19 -17.06 -24.62
C VAL A 56 9.47 -15.80 -24.14
N PRO A 57 9.93 -14.60 -24.57
CA PRO A 57 9.43 -13.32 -24.07
C PRO A 57 8.09 -12.93 -24.71
N GLU A 58 7.13 -13.85 -24.70
CA GLU A 58 5.78 -13.69 -25.20
C GLU A 58 4.80 -13.51 -24.02
N PRO A 59 3.83 -12.58 -24.07
CA PRO A 59 2.86 -12.40 -22.99
C PRO A 59 2.05 -13.67 -22.68
N ALA A 60 1.79 -14.48 -23.71
CA ALA A 60 1.12 -15.77 -23.59
C ALA A 60 1.91 -16.75 -22.69
N THR A 61 3.24 -16.76 -22.78
CA THR A 61 4.11 -17.60 -21.94
C THR A 61 3.93 -17.28 -20.46
N ALA A 62 3.95 -15.99 -20.11
CA ALA A 62 3.72 -15.55 -18.74
C ALA A 62 2.32 -15.95 -18.24
N ILE A 63 1.28 -15.79 -19.08
CA ILE A 63 -0.08 -16.17 -18.74
C ILE A 63 -0.18 -17.67 -18.44
N VAL A 64 0.31 -18.51 -19.35
CA VAL A 64 0.19 -19.98 -19.23
C VAL A 64 1.01 -20.51 -18.06
N ILE A 65 2.29 -20.13 -17.96
CA ILE A 65 3.16 -20.59 -16.88
C ILE A 65 2.62 -20.11 -15.53
N GLY A 66 2.21 -18.85 -15.45
CA GLY A 66 1.62 -18.28 -14.25
C GLY A 66 0.35 -19.02 -13.83
N ALA A 67 -0.53 -19.32 -14.78
CA ALA A 67 -1.76 -20.05 -14.52
C ALA A 67 -1.50 -21.48 -14.03
N VAL A 68 -0.56 -22.20 -14.64
CA VAL A 68 -0.17 -23.56 -14.22
C VAL A 68 0.42 -23.55 -12.81
N MET A 69 1.33 -22.61 -12.52
CA MET A 69 1.92 -22.46 -11.19
C MET A 69 0.86 -22.11 -10.13
N ALA A 70 -0.06 -21.20 -10.47
CA ALA A 70 -1.14 -20.81 -9.57
C ALA A 70 -2.10 -21.98 -9.31
N ALA A 71 -2.47 -22.73 -10.34
CA ALA A 71 -3.35 -23.90 -10.21
C ALA A 71 -2.70 -25.00 -9.37
N ALA A 72 -1.40 -25.28 -9.59
CA ALA A 72 -0.66 -26.25 -8.79
C ALA A 72 -0.57 -25.82 -7.32
N GLY A 73 -0.22 -24.56 -7.06
CA GLY A 73 -0.17 -24.00 -5.70
C GLY A 73 -1.53 -24.04 -4.99
N LEU A 74 -2.60 -23.70 -5.71
CA LEU A 74 -3.96 -23.81 -5.20
C LEU A 74 -4.34 -25.26 -4.88
N GLY A 75 -4.02 -26.20 -5.77
CA GLY A 75 -4.27 -27.62 -5.57
C GLY A 75 -3.61 -28.17 -4.30
N PHE A 76 -2.34 -27.80 -4.05
CA PHE A 76 -1.64 -28.18 -2.83
C PHE A 76 -2.21 -27.54 -1.55
N ILE A 77 -2.72 -26.31 -1.63
CA ILE A 77 -3.40 -25.67 -0.48
C ILE A 77 -4.71 -26.40 -0.17
N LEU A 78 -5.49 -26.73 -1.20
CA LEU A 78 -6.78 -27.40 -1.04
C LEU A 78 -6.66 -28.86 -0.57
N SER A 79 -5.55 -29.54 -0.89
CA SER A 79 -5.30 -30.92 -0.43
C SER A 79 -4.87 -31.03 1.04
N GLY A 80 -4.59 -29.90 1.71
CA GLY A 80 -4.26 -29.87 3.14
C GLY A 80 -2.89 -30.46 3.49
N SER A 81 -2.01 -30.70 2.50
CA SER A 81 -0.69 -31.27 2.77
C SER A 81 0.24 -30.25 3.44
N GLY A 82 0.41 -30.36 4.77
CA GLY A 82 1.24 -29.45 5.55
C GLY A 82 2.71 -29.40 5.10
N ALA A 83 3.23 -30.51 4.55
CA ALA A 83 4.61 -30.62 4.09
C ALA A 83 4.96 -29.66 2.94
N TRP A 84 3.99 -29.28 2.12
CA TRP A 84 4.19 -28.44 0.93
C TRP A 84 3.60 -27.03 1.07
N GLY A 85 3.10 -26.68 2.26
CA GLY A 85 2.31 -25.46 2.47
C GLY A 85 3.03 -24.18 2.01
N LEU A 86 4.35 -24.09 2.21
CA LEU A 86 5.12 -22.94 1.72
C LEU A 86 5.28 -22.92 0.20
N LEU A 87 5.73 -24.03 -0.40
CA LEU A 87 5.89 -24.13 -1.86
C LEU A 87 4.58 -23.81 -2.56
N ALA A 88 3.46 -24.31 -2.01
CA ALA A 88 2.12 -24.05 -2.49
C ALA A 88 1.77 -22.56 -2.46
N ASN A 89 2.06 -21.87 -1.34
CA ASN A 89 1.83 -20.43 -1.22
C ASN A 89 2.72 -19.60 -2.15
N ILE A 90 4.02 -19.94 -2.25
CA ILE A 90 4.95 -19.25 -3.15
C ILE A 90 4.52 -19.46 -4.60
N GLY A 91 4.20 -20.69 -5.01
CA GLY A 91 3.72 -21.02 -6.35
C GLY A 91 2.41 -20.31 -6.69
N LEU A 92 1.46 -20.25 -5.74
CA LEU A 92 0.20 -19.54 -5.90
C LEU A 92 0.41 -18.03 -6.09
N VAL A 93 1.22 -17.41 -5.23
CA VAL A 93 1.49 -15.96 -5.29
C VAL A 93 2.29 -15.59 -6.54
N ALA A 94 3.39 -16.29 -6.82
CA ALA A 94 4.22 -16.04 -7.99
C ALA A 94 3.46 -16.30 -9.29
N GLY A 95 2.70 -17.41 -9.35
CA GLY A 95 1.88 -17.76 -10.51
C GLY A 95 0.78 -16.72 -10.78
N ALA A 96 0.10 -16.25 -9.73
CA ALA A 96 -0.92 -15.21 -9.86
C ALA A 96 -0.32 -13.89 -10.38
N LEU A 97 0.83 -13.46 -9.85
CA LEU A 97 1.51 -12.25 -10.32
C LEU A 97 1.95 -12.37 -11.77
N LEU A 98 2.51 -13.53 -12.14
CA LEU A 98 3.00 -13.78 -13.48
C LEU A 98 1.84 -13.78 -14.50
N ALA A 99 0.76 -14.51 -14.19
CA ALA A 99 -0.39 -14.60 -15.09
C ALA A 99 -1.10 -13.26 -15.26
N THR A 100 -1.34 -12.56 -14.14
CA THR A 100 -2.01 -11.26 -14.18
C THR A 100 -1.14 -10.18 -14.83
N GLY A 101 0.16 -10.16 -14.57
CA GLY A 101 1.12 -9.27 -15.25
C GLY A 101 1.17 -9.50 -16.76
N GLY A 102 1.23 -10.77 -17.19
CA GLY A 102 1.16 -11.15 -18.60
C GLY A 102 -0.15 -10.70 -19.26
N LEU A 103 -1.28 -10.84 -18.57
CA LEU A 103 -2.60 -10.42 -19.07
C LEU A 103 -2.70 -8.90 -19.21
N VAL A 104 -2.19 -8.13 -18.23
CA VAL A 104 -2.13 -6.67 -18.31
C VAL A 104 -1.27 -6.23 -19.51
N PHE A 105 -0.12 -6.87 -19.71
CA PHE A 105 0.75 -6.55 -20.84
C PHE A 105 0.09 -6.88 -22.19
N ALA A 106 -0.48 -8.07 -22.34
CA ALA A 106 -1.13 -8.52 -23.58
C ALA A 106 -2.30 -7.62 -24.00
N THR A 107 -3.03 -7.07 -23.03
CA THR A 107 -4.22 -6.23 -23.25
C THR A 107 -3.92 -4.73 -23.19
N LYS A 108 -2.64 -4.35 -23.07
CA LYS A 108 -2.19 -2.96 -22.90
C LYS A 108 -2.86 -2.24 -21.71
N GLY A 109 -3.23 -3.00 -20.68
CA GLY A 109 -3.84 -2.46 -19.46
C GLY A 109 -5.26 -1.92 -19.65
N SER A 110 -6.08 -2.59 -20.45
CA SER A 110 -7.49 -2.19 -20.61
C SER A 110 -8.22 -2.16 -19.24
N ALA A 111 -9.19 -1.26 -19.08
CA ALA A 111 -9.89 -1.09 -17.80
C ALA A 111 -10.63 -2.36 -17.35
N THR A 112 -11.22 -3.10 -18.29
CA THR A 112 -11.89 -4.39 -18.02
C THR A 112 -10.89 -5.44 -17.54
N THR A 113 -9.71 -5.51 -18.17
CA THR A 113 -8.63 -6.40 -17.73
C THR A 113 -8.14 -6.04 -16.33
N LEU A 114 -7.90 -4.76 -16.06
CA LEU A 114 -7.44 -4.30 -14.74
C LEU A 114 -8.47 -4.61 -13.64
N LEU A 115 -9.77 -4.51 -13.94
CA LEU A 115 -10.82 -4.91 -13.01
C LEU A 115 -10.83 -6.43 -12.79
N ALA A 116 -10.72 -7.23 -13.85
CA ALA A 116 -10.62 -8.69 -13.73
C ALA A 116 -9.38 -9.11 -12.93
N VAL A 117 -8.22 -8.51 -13.20
CA VAL A 117 -6.98 -8.74 -12.45
C VAL A 117 -7.14 -8.35 -10.98
N THR A 118 -7.81 -7.24 -10.69
CA THR A 118 -8.11 -6.84 -9.31
C THR A 118 -8.87 -7.93 -8.56
N ILE A 119 -9.91 -8.49 -9.19
CA ILE A 119 -10.73 -9.56 -8.61
C ILE A 119 -9.89 -10.82 -8.38
N VAL A 120 -9.10 -11.24 -9.37
CA VAL A 120 -8.22 -12.42 -9.28
C VAL A 120 -7.20 -12.23 -8.15
N LEU A 121 -6.49 -11.10 -8.11
CA LEU A 121 -5.50 -10.82 -7.07
C LEU A 121 -6.14 -10.79 -5.68
N ALA A 122 -7.32 -10.18 -5.52
CA ALA A 122 -8.03 -10.17 -4.24
C ALA A 122 -8.46 -11.57 -3.81
N GLY A 123 -9.01 -12.38 -4.72
CA GLY A 123 -9.39 -13.77 -4.44
C GLY A 123 -8.21 -14.63 -4.03
N VAL A 124 -7.11 -14.56 -4.79
CA VAL A 124 -5.88 -15.29 -4.46
C VAL A 124 -5.27 -14.77 -3.15
N ALA A 125 -5.34 -13.46 -2.87
CA ALA A 125 -4.87 -12.91 -1.61
C ALA A 125 -5.58 -13.50 -0.38
N VAL A 126 -6.89 -13.73 -0.48
CA VAL A 126 -7.70 -14.33 0.59
C VAL A 126 -7.29 -15.78 0.83
N VAL A 127 -7.14 -16.57 -0.24
CA VAL A 127 -6.74 -17.98 -0.17
C VAL A 127 -5.30 -18.13 0.36
N ALA A 128 -4.37 -17.37 -0.21
CA ALA A 128 -2.94 -17.41 0.16
C ALA A 128 -2.62 -16.61 1.43
N ARG A 129 -3.61 -15.95 2.04
CA ARG A 129 -3.43 -15.02 3.18
C ARG A 129 -2.34 -13.96 2.92
N SER A 130 -2.26 -13.49 1.67
CA SER A 130 -1.16 -12.66 1.18
C SER A 130 -1.47 -11.17 1.26
N GLY A 131 -0.79 -10.49 2.17
CA GLY A 131 -0.84 -9.03 2.31
C GLY A 131 -0.27 -8.27 1.09
N LEU A 132 0.66 -8.88 0.36
CA LEU A 132 1.20 -8.30 -0.86
C LEU A 132 0.13 -8.24 -1.95
N LEU A 133 -0.54 -9.36 -2.20
CA LEU A 133 -1.55 -9.47 -3.26
C LEU A 133 -2.76 -8.58 -2.99
N ILE A 134 -3.20 -8.45 -1.73
CA ILE A 134 -4.31 -7.54 -1.41
C ILE A 134 -3.91 -6.07 -1.62
N GLY A 135 -2.66 -5.70 -1.30
CA GLY A 135 -2.13 -4.38 -1.59
C GLY A 135 -2.09 -4.10 -3.09
N LEU A 136 -1.59 -5.07 -3.88
CA LEU A 136 -1.56 -4.98 -5.33
C LEU A 136 -2.97 -4.94 -5.94
N ALA A 137 -3.93 -5.70 -5.43
CA ALA A 137 -5.31 -5.65 -5.90
C ALA A 137 -5.89 -4.23 -5.76
N VAL A 138 -5.66 -3.56 -4.62
CA VAL A 138 -6.09 -2.17 -4.41
C VAL A 138 -5.36 -1.20 -5.35
N LEU A 139 -4.07 -1.40 -5.61
CA LEU A 139 -3.31 -0.58 -6.57
C LEU A 139 -3.79 -0.81 -8.02
N THR A 140 -4.03 -2.04 -8.43
CA THR A 140 -4.60 -2.36 -9.74
C THR A 140 -6.01 -1.77 -9.90
N LEU A 141 -6.82 -1.80 -8.84
CA LEU A 141 -8.13 -1.14 -8.85
C LEU A 141 -7.97 0.36 -9.12
N SER A 142 -6.93 1.00 -8.57
CA SER A 142 -6.67 2.42 -8.79
C SER A 142 -6.36 2.75 -10.24
N ALA A 143 -5.71 1.84 -10.96
CA ALA A 143 -5.47 2.00 -12.39
C ALA A 143 -6.76 1.98 -13.21
N THR A 144 -7.83 1.31 -12.74
CA THR A 144 -9.14 1.33 -13.42
C THR A 144 -9.83 2.70 -13.36
N VAL A 145 -9.53 3.50 -12.33
CA VAL A 145 -10.07 4.86 -12.16
C VAL A 145 -9.13 5.95 -12.68
N GLY A 146 -8.02 5.58 -13.33
CA GLY A 146 -7.11 6.50 -14.00
C GLY A 146 -5.83 6.82 -13.24
N ALA A 147 -5.43 6.01 -12.26
CA ALA A 147 -4.09 6.09 -11.70
C ALA A 147 -3.06 5.53 -12.68
N ARG A 148 -1.96 6.26 -12.88
CA ARG A 148 -0.87 5.88 -13.80
C ARG A 148 0.47 6.21 -13.20
N THR A 149 1.48 5.43 -13.57
CA THR A 149 2.88 5.74 -13.28
C THR A 149 3.67 5.74 -14.57
N GLY A 150 4.65 6.65 -14.69
CA GLY A 150 5.50 6.75 -15.86
C GLY A 150 6.95 7.01 -15.47
N TYR A 151 7.86 6.70 -16.39
CA TYR A 151 9.26 7.04 -16.30
C TYR A 151 9.69 7.74 -17.60
N ALA A 152 10.32 8.90 -17.48
CA ALA A 152 10.99 9.55 -18.61
C ALA A 152 12.30 10.17 -18.12
N HIS A 153 13.42 9.80 -18.73
CA HIS A 153 14.77 10.33 -18.47
C HIS A 153 15.04 10.76 -17.01
N ALA A 154 15.22 9.77 -16.13
CA ALA A 154 15.48 9.95 -14.69
C ALA A 154 14.35 10.65 -13.89
N SER A 155 13.17 10.85 -14.47
CA SER A 155 12.00 11.39 -13.79
C SER A 155 10.90 10.34 -13.67
N TYR A 156 10.32 10.23 -12.48
CA TYR A 156 9.17 9.38 -12.19
C TYR A 156 7.91 10.22 -12.08
N PHE A 157 6.87 9.80 -12.78
CA PHE A 157 5.58 10.50 -12.80
C PHE A 157 4.53 9.63 -12.14
N LEU A 158 3.74 10.25 -11.27
CA LEU A 158 2.49 9.72 -10.77
C LEU A 158 1.37 10.59 -11.33
N GLY A 159 0.42 9.99 -12.04
CA GLY A 159 -0.75 10.67 -12.57
C GLY A 159 -2.02 10.09 -11.96
N ILE A 160 -2.95 10.96 -11.55
CA ILE A 160 -4.31 10.58 -11.19
C ILE A 160 -5.24 11.37 -12.11
N GLU A 161 -5.79 10.72 -13.14
CA GLU A 161 -6.63 11.40 -14.13
C GLU A 161 -7.98 11.85 -13.57
N ARG A 162 -8.47 11.18 -12.52
CA ARG A 162 -9.75 11.47 -11.86
C ARG A 162 -9.58 11.60 -10.33
N PRO A 163 -8.99 12.71 -9.86
CA PRO A 163 -8.70 12.93 -8.44
C PRO A 163 -9.90 12.76 -7.51
N LEU A 164 -11.06 13.34 -7.84
CA LEU A 164 -12.26 13.25 -7.01
C LEU A 164 -12.76 11.81 -6.92
N LEU A 165 -12.85 11.13 -8.07
CA LEU A 165 -13.31 9.74 -8.11
C LEU A 165 -12.39 8.83 -7.29
N THR A 166 -11.08 9.07 -7.37
CA THR A 166 -10.08 8.35 -6.58
C THR A 166 -10.31 8.58 -5.08
N VAL A 167 -10.49 9.83 -4.64
CA VAL A 167 -10.79 10.16 -3.24
C VAL A 167 -12.05 9.44 -2.78
N LEU A 168 -13.14 9.50 -3.55
CA LEU A 168 -14.44 8.93 -3.16
C LEU A 168 -14.40 7.40 -3.08
N VAL A 169 -13.93 6.73 -4.15
CA VAL A 169 -13.90 5.26 -4.24
C VAL A 169 -12.99 4.68 -3.17
N PHE A 170 -11.78 5.23 -2.99
CA PHE A 170 -10.84 4.69 -2.02
C PHE A 170 -11.17 5.09 -0.58
N SER A 171 -11.88 6.19 -0.35
CA SER A 171 -12.44 6.48 0.98
C SER A 171 -13.53 5.46 1.34
N ALA A 172 -14.44 5.18 0.42
CA ALA A 172 -15.49 4.17 0.62
C ALA A 172 -14.89 2.78 0.84
N LEU A 173 -13.91 2.38 0.02
CA LEU A 173 -13.21 1.11 0.18
C LEU A 173 -12.43 1.03 1.50
N ALA A 174 -11.76 2.12 1.91
CA ALA A 174 -11.04 2.17 3.18
C ALA A 174 -11.99 1.96 4.36
N ILE A 175 -13.14 2.63 4.37
CA ILE A 175 -14.17 2.48 5.41
C ILE A 175 -14.73 1.06 5.38
N ALA A 176 -15.14 0.56 4.22
CA ALA A 176 -15.72 -0.77 4.08
C ALA A 176 -14.76 -1.87 4.56
N ALA A 177 -13.49 -1.82 4.11
CA ALA A 177 -12.47 -2.77 4.52
C ALA A 177 -12.14 -2.67 6.01
N TYR A 178 -12.07 -1.44 6.57
CA TYR A 178 -11.89 -1.26 8.01
C TYR A 178 -13.06 -1.83 8.81
N GLN A 179 -14.31 -1.61 8.39
CA GLN A 179 -15.47 -2.14 9.08
C GLN A 179 -15.56 -3.67 8.96
N ALA A 180 -15.23 -4.23 7.79
CA ALA A 180 -15.11 -5.66 7.59
C ALA A 180 -14.06 -6.27 8.53
N SER A 181 -12.91 -5.61 8.73
CA SER A 181 -11.85 -6.11 9.61
C SER A 181 -12.29 -6.32 11.06
N LYS A 182 -13.35 -5.64 11.52
CA LYS A 182 -13.90 -5.81 12.88
C LYS A 182 -14.74 -7.09 13.03
N ARG A 183 -15.18 -7.69 11.93
CA ARG A 183 -16.07 -8.87 11.91
C ARG A 183 -15.38 -10.15 11.42
N LEU A 184 -14.19 -10.01 10.87
CA LEU A 184 -13.43 -11.11 10.27
C LEU A 184 -12.50 -11.78 11.29
N ALA A 185 -12.18 -13.06 11.05
CA ALA A 185 -11.13 -13.77 11.76
C ALA A 185 -9.76 -13.06 11.61
N ALA A 186 -8.83 -13.26 12.54
CA ALA A 186 -7.62 -12.45 12.67
C ALA A 186 -6.74 -12.41 11.39
N ASP A 187 -6.68 -13.51 10.64
CA ASP A 187 -5.98 -13.63 9.36
C ASP A 187 -6.62 -12.76 8.27
N GLN A 188 -7.94 -12.84 8.13
CA GLN A 188 -8.70 -12.09 7.13
C GLN A 188 -8.85 -10.61 7.51
N ALA A 189 -8.99 -10.32 8.81
CA ALA A 189 -8.97 -8.98 9.35
C ALA A 189 -7.67 -8.27 9.01
N ARG A 190 -6.52 -8.96 9.05
CA ARG A 190 -5.23 -8.39 8.62
C ARG A 190 -5.26 -7.96 7.14
N LEU A 191 -5.80 -8.78 6.24
CA LEU A 191 -5.90 -8.44 4.82
C LEU A 191 -6.81 -7.22 4.60
N ALA A 192 -7.95 -7.18 5.29
CA ALA A 192 -8.87 -6.06 5.23
C ALA A 192 -8.23 -4.76 5.75
N ILE A 193 -7.41 -4.82 6.82
CA ILE A 193 -6.63 -3.67 7.29
C ILE A 193 -5.59 -3.23 6.25
N ILE A 194 -4.91 -4.15 5.57
CA ILE A 194 -3.96 -3.79 4.50
C ILE A 194 -4.71 -3.09 3.36
N ALA A 195 -5.85 -3.64 2.92
CA ALA A 195 -6.68 -3.01 1.90
C ALA A 195 -7.12 -1.60 2.30
N ALA A 196 -7.55 -1.42 3.56
CA ALA A 196 -7.94 -0.11 4.08
C ALA A 196 -6.79 0.89 4.07
N ARG A 197 -5.60 0.45 4.51
CA ARG A 197 -4.38 1.28 4.55
C ARG A 197 -3.90 1.68 3.16
N THR A 198 -3.86 0.74 2.22
CA THR A 198 -3.51 1.03 0.82
C THR A 198 -4.54 1.97 0.18
N SER A 199 -5.82 1.82 0.52
CA SER A 199 -6.86 2.74 0.06
C SER A 199 -6.66 4.16 0.61
N LEU A 200 -6.33 4.32 1.90
CA LEU A 200 -6.00 5.62 2.49
C LEU A 200 -4.78 6.29 1.83
N LEU A 201 -3.78 5.50 1.41
CA LEU A 201 -2.66 5.99 0.62
C LEU A 201 -3.15 6.60 -0.70
N LEU A 202 -4.02 5.90 -1.43
CA LEU A 202 -4.59 6.36 -2.70
C LEU A 202 -5.51 7.58 -2.55
N VAL A 203 -6.26 7.67 -1.44
CA VAL A 203 -7.04 8.88 -1.12
C VAL A 203 -6.12 10.10 -1.04
N ASN A 204 -4.96 9.98 -0.39
CA ASN A 204 -4.01 11.08 -0.32
C ASN A 204 -3.39 11.41 -1.69
N PHE A 205 -3.12 10.43 -2.55
CA PHE A 205 -2.69 10.71 -3.93
C PHE A 205 -3.77 11.41 -4.75
N GLY A 206 -5.04 11.03 -4.59
CA GLY A 206 -6.16 11.74 -5.19
C GLY A 206 -6.21 13.20 -4.75
N PHE A 207 -6.12 13.47 -3.44
CA PHE A 207 -6.06 14.83 -2.94
C PHE A 207 -4.82 15.60 -3.41
N TRP A 208 -3.65 14.97 -3.43
CA TRP A 208 -2.40 15.61 -3.82
C TRP A 208 -2.45 16.10 -5.27
N VAL A 209 -2.78 15.21 -6.21
CA VAL A 209 -2.93 15.57 -7.62
C VAL A 209 -4.08 16.56 -7.81
N GLY A 210 -5.22 16.34 -7.16
CA GLY A 210 -6.35 17.26 -7.21
C GLY A 210 -6.02 18.67 -6.69
N SER A 211 -5.13 18.80 -5.69
CA SER A 211 -4.72 20.08 -5.12
C SER A 211 -3.84 20.93 -6.05
N LEU A 212 -3.24 20.29 -7.06
CA LEU A 212 -2.41 20.95 -8.07
C LEU A 212 -3.23 21.33 -9.30
N TRP A 213 -4.07 20.41 -9.80
CA TRP A 213 -4.71 20.57 -11.11
C TRP A 213 -6.25 20.62 -11.07
N GLY A 214 -6.87 20.40 -9.92
CA GLY A 214 -8.32 20.24 -9.80
C GLY A 214 -8.80 18.92 -10.41
N ASP A 215 -10.11 18.83 -10.67
CA ASP A 215 -10.71 17.71 -11.39
C ASP A 215 -11.69 18.22 -12.45
N ARG A 216 -11.44 17.85 -13.70
CA ARG A 216 -12.37 18.09 -14.79
C ARG A 216 -13.30 16.89 -14.78
N LEU A 217 -14.47 17.03 -14.14
CA LEU A 217 -15.47 15.98 -13.92
C LEU A 217 -15.92 15.33 -15.25
N ARG A 218 -15.08 14.45 -15.80
CA ARG A 218 -15.25 13.79 -17.11
C ARG A 218 -16.07 12.51 -17.04
N TRP A 219 -16.56 12.16 -15.84
CA TRP A 219 -17.39 10.99 -15.54
C TRP A 219 -18.72 10.89 -16.32
N LEU A 220 -19.20 11.98 -16.93
CA LEU A 220 -20.44 12.03 -17.73
C LEU A 220 -20.23 12.07 -19.25
N GLY A 221 -19.07 11.65 -19.76
CA GLY A 221 -18.85 11.50 -21.22
C GLY A 221 -18.53 12.81 -21.95
N GLY A 222 -17.68 13.67 -21.35
CA GLY A 222 -17.20 14.87 -22.02
C GLY A 222 -16.17 14.58 -23.12
N ASP A 223 -16.38 15.17 -24.29
CA ASP A 223 -15.48 15.20 -25.46
C ASP A 223 -14.03 15.57 -25.04
N PRO A 224 -12.97 14.84 -25.51
CA PRO A 224 -11.57 15.20 -25.26
C PRO A 224 -11.21 16.64 -25.62
N SER A 225 -11.90 17.23 -26.60
CA SER A 225 -11.73 18.61 -27.09
C SER A 225 -12.77 19.60 -26.53
N GLY A 226 -13.81 19.11 -25.85
CA GLY A 226 -14.87 19.93 -25.25
C GLY A 226 -14.59 20.25 -23.79
N GLY A 227 -14.49 21.54 -23.45
CA GLY A 227 -14.30 21.99 -22.08
C GLY A 227 -15.36 21.40 -21.15
N SER A 228 -14.93 20.70 -20.08
CA SER A 228 -15.87 20.29 -19.04
C SER A 228 -16.48 21.56 -18.43
N LEU A 229 -17.79 21.75 -18.59
CA LEU A 229 -18.50 22.94 -18.08
C LEU A 229 -18.46 23.05 -16.55
N VAL A 230 -18.20 21.95 -15.84
CA VAL A 230 -18.10 21.90 -14.37
C VAL A 230 -16.82 21.18 -13.98
N GLY A 231 -15.82 21.93 -13.51
CA GLY A 231 -14.60 21.40 -12.92
C GLY A 231 -14.57 21.69 -11.43
N VAL A 232 -14.07 20.77 -10.62
CA VAL A 232 -13.75 21.03 -9.21
C VAL A 232 -12.43 21.79 -9.16
N PRO A 233 -12.41 23.03 -8.64
CA PRO A 233 -11.19 23.81 -8.57
C PRO A 233 -10.14 23.18 -7.65
N ALA A 234 -8.86 23.37 -7.98
CA ALA A 234 -7.72 22.83 -7.22
C ALA A 234 -7.75 23.21 -5.73
N TRP A 235 -8.14 24.46 -5.41
CA TRP A 235 -8.23 24.93 -4.03
C TRP A 235 -9.23 24.14 -3.17
N THR A 236 -10.25 23.54 -3.79
CA THR A 236 -11.22 22.67 -3.11
C THR A 236 -10.51 21.46 -2.52
N PHE A 237 -9.65 20.83 -3.31
CA PHE A 237 -8.81 19.71 -2.85
C PHE A 237 -7.80 20.17 -1.82
N THR A 238 -7.16 21.34 -2.00
CA THR A 238 -6.22 21.89 -1.01
C THR A 238 -6.85 22.05 0.36
N ILE A 239 -8.03 22.68 0.44
CA ILE A 239 -8.72 22.92 1.72
C ILE A 239 -9.27 21.61 2.29
N ALA A 240 -9.95 20.81 1.47
CA ALA A 240 -10.53 19.55 1.92
C ALA A 240 -9.46 18.58 2.43
N TRP A 241 -8.30 18.52 1.76
CA TRP A 241 -7.19 17.69 2.16
C TRP A 241 -6.56 18.15 3.48
N ALA A 242 -6.39 19.47 3.67
CA ALA A 242 -5.90 20.01 4.94
C ALA A 242 -6.84 19.67 6.10
N VAL A 243 -8.15 19.88 5.92
CA VAL A 243 -9.17 19.51 6.92
C VAL A 243 -9.14 18.01 7.21
N ALA A 244 -9.04 17.17 6.17
CA ALA A 244 -8.98 15.73 6.32
C ALA A 244 -7.72 15.28 7.08
N ILE A 245 -6.53 15.80 6.74
CA ILE A 245 -5.26 15.48 7.42
C ILE A 245 -5.32 15.89 8.89
N ILE A 246 -5.77 17.12 9.19
CA ILE A 246 -5.83 17.62 10.57
C ILE A 246 -6.86 16.82 11.38
N GLY A 247 -8.06 16.62 10.84
CA GLY A 247 -9.13 15.88 11.51
C GLY A 247 -8.75 14.42 11.78
N THR A 248 -8.23 13.73 10.76
CA THR A 248 -7.80 12.33 10.91
C THR A 248 -6.56 12.20 11.79
N GLY A 249 -5.60 13.13 11.71
CA GLY A 249 -4.42 13.17 12.57
C GLY A 249 -4.78 13.37 14.04
N ALA A 250 -5.65 14.34 14.35
CA ALA A 250 -6.13 14.58 15.72
C ALA A 250 -6.89 13.37 16.28
N TRP A 251 -7.77 12.75 15.48
CA TRP A 251 -8.46 11.52 15.86
C TRP A 251 -7.48 10.36 16.09
N ALA A 252 -6.50 10.18 15.20
CA ALA A 252 -5.52 9.11 15.28
C ALA A 252 -4.62 9.27 16.52
N ALA A 253 -4.22 10.49 16.86
CA ALA A 253 -3.48 10.79 18.07
C ALA A 253 -4.28 10.43 19.33
N ARG A 254 -5.53 10.89 19.43
CA ARG A 254 -6.43 10.58 20.56
C ARG A 254 -6.75 9.09 20.70
N SER A 255 -6.80 8.37 19.58
CA SER A 255 -7.17 6.95 19.53
C SER A 255 -5.96 6.00 19.56
N GLY A 256 -4.74 6.51 19.77
CA GLY A 256 -3.52 5.70 19.78
C GLY A 256 -3.21 4.97 18.45
N ARG A 257 -3.64 5.53 17.31
CA ARG A 257 -3.49 4.92 15.98
C ARG A 257 -2.22 5.39 15.29
N SER A 258 -1.07 4.90 15.76
CA SER A 258 0.27 5.33 15.29
C SER A 258 0.46 5.27 13.77
N TRP A 259 -0.03 4.22 13.09
CA TRP A 259 0.10 4.11 11.63
C TRP A 259 -0.66 5.21 10.88
N VAL A 260 -1.90 5.52 11.30
CA VAL A 260 -2.73 6.56 10.65
C VAL A 260 -2.16 7.94 10.97
N LEU A 261 -1.67 8.15 12.20
CA LEU A 261 -0.99 9.37 12.59
C LEU A 261 0.27 9.60 11.75
N GLY A 262 1.08 8.57 11.54
CA GLY A 262 2.27 8.63 10.68
C GLY A 262 1.91 8.98 9.23
N LEU A 263 0.84 8.36 8.70
CA LEU A 263 0.33 8.67 7.35
C LEU A 263 -0.10 10.16 7.25
N ALA A 264 -0.88 10.64 8.22
CA ALA A 264 -1.34 12.03 8.26
C ALA A 264 -0.18 13.02 8.40
N ALA A 265 0.85 12.69 9.19
CA ALA A 265 2.04 13.54 9.33
C ALA A 265 2.83 13.63 8.02
N VAL A 266 3.07 12.50 7.35
CA VAL A 266 3.78 12.45 6.06
C VAL A 266 3.02 13.25 4.99
N PHE A 267 1.73 12.99 4.82
CA PHE A 267 0.94 13.72 3.82
C PHE A 267 0.64 15.15 4.22
N GLY A 268 0.65 15.49 5.52
CA GLY A 268 0.63 16.86 6.01
C GLY A 268 1.88 17.64 5.59
N ALA A 269 3.06 17.01 5.69
CA ALA A 269 4.29 17.60 5.18
C ALA A 269 4.26 17.74 3.64
N ILE A 270 3.79 16.71 2.92
CA ILE A 270 3.65 16.78 1.46
C ILE A 270 2.68 17.90 1.06
N HIS A 271 1.52 18.01 1.73
CA HIS A 271 0.56 19.09 1.51
C HIS A 271 1.22 20.45 1.73
N PHE A 272 1.88 20.64 2.88
CA PHE A 272 2.58 21.89 3.21
C PHE A 272 3.60 22.26 2.13
N TYR A 273 4.53 21.37 1.79
CA TYR A 273 5.56 21.65 0.79
C TYR A 273 4.98 21.89 -0.60
N THR A 274 4.00 21.09 -1.01
CA THR A 274 3.33 21.26 -2.31
C THR A 274 2.74 22.66 -2.40
N GLN A 275 1.90 23.05 -1.44
CA GLN A 275 1.23 24.34 -1.48
C GLN A 275 2.19 25.52 -1.24
N TRP A 276 3.26 25.32 -0.47
CA TRP A 276 4.30 26.31 -0.25
C TRP A 276 5.03 26.63 -1.56
N PHE A 277 5.53 25.62 -2.27
CA PHE A 277 6.29 25.82 -3.49
C PHE A 277 5.44 26.22 -4.69
N GLU A 278 4.17 25.80 -4.76
CA GLU A 278 3.24 26.30 -5.78
C GLU A 278 3.00 27.82 -5.64
N ARG A 279 3.01 28.35 -4.42
CA ARG A 279 2.74 29.78 -4.17
C ARG A 279 4.00 30.66 -4.18
N LEU A 280 5.10 30.14 -3.63
CA LEU A 280 6.32 30.93 -3.41
C LEU A 280 7.46 30.56 -4.38
N GLY A 281 7.30 29.48 -5.14
CA GLY A 281 8.31 28.96 -6.05
C GLY A 281 9.48 28.27 -5.33
N PRO A 282 10.26 27.43 -6.05
CA PRO A 282 11.40 26.69 -5.50
C PRO A 282 12.69 27.54 -5.51
N ASN A 283 12.64 28.76 -4.97
CA ASN A 283 13.84 29.60 -4.83
C ASN A 283 14.59 29.29 -3.50
N PRO A 284 15.89 29.63 -3.40
CA PRO A 284 16.70 29.29 -2.22
C PRO A 284 16.12 29.77 -0.88
N LEU A 285 15.56 30.99 -0.85
CA LEU A 285 14.94 31.54 0.36
C LEU A 285 13.67 30.78 0.74
N SER A 286 12.82 30.47 -0.24
CA SER A 286 11.60 29.68 -0.06
C SER A 286 11.91 28.30 0.52
N ILE A 287 12.94 27.63 -0.01
CA ILE A 287 13.41 26.32 0.49
C ILE A 287 13.90 26.42 1.94
N LEU A 288 14.74 27.41 2.24
CA LEU A 288 15.27 27.62 3.58
C LEU A 288 14.15 27.86 4.60
N VAL A 289 13.21 28.75 4.29
CA VAL A 289 12.10 29.09 5.18
C VAL A 289 11.19 27.88 5.38
N ALA A 290 10.83 27.15 4.31
CA ALA A 290 10.03 25.93 4.44
C ALA A 290 10.67 24.88 5.35
N GLY A 291 12.00 24.70 5.22
CA GLY A 291 12.78 23.82 6.08
C GLY A 291 12.76 24.25 7.55
N VAL A 292 13.03 25.53 7.83
CA VAL A 292 13.02 26.09 9.20
C VAL A 292 11.64 25.96 9.84
N VAL A 293 10.57 26.29 9.11
CA VAL A 293 9.18 26.15 9.59
C VAL A 293 8.89 24.69 9.95
N THR A 294 9.26 23.75 9.09
CA THR A 294 9.03 22.32 9.32
C THR A 294 9.79 21.83 10.55
N LEU A 295 11.05 22.26 10.74
CA LEU A 295 11.84 21.93 11.93
C LEU A 295 11.23 22.52 13.21
N ALA A 296 10.76 23.76 13.17
CA ALA A 296 10.10 24.40 14.31
C ALA A 296 8.81 23.65 14.71
N LEU A 297 8.01 23.23 13.72
CA LEU A 297 6.82 22.40 13.95
C LEU A 297 7.18 21.05 14.56
N ALA A 298 8.23 20.39 14.07
CA ALA A 298 8.70 19.11 14.61
C ALA A 298 9.12 19.23 16.08
N VAL A 299 9.87 20.29 16.43
CA VAL A 299 10.26 20.58 17.82
C VAL A 299 9.03 20.87 18.69
N GLY A 300 8.05 21.61 18.17
CA GLY A 300 6.79 21.90 18.87
C GLY A 300 6.02 20.62 19.22
N ILE A 301 5.83 19.73 18.25
CA ILE A 301 5.18 18.43 18.44
C ILE A 301 5.95 17.56 19.45
N TRP A 302 7.28 17.54 19.34
CA TRP A 302 8.13 16.79 20.27
C TRP A 302 8.00 17.28 21.72
N ARG A 303 8.00 18.60 21.95
CA ARG A 303 7.80 19.19 23.28
C ARG A 303 6.42 18.90 23.85
N TYR A 304 5.38 18.98 23.02
CA TYR A 304 4.02 18.64 23.41
C TYR A 304 3.91 17.17 23.85
N ASN A 305 4.49 16.25 23.09
CA ASN A 305 4.47 14.83 23.44
C ASN A 305 5.23 14.56 24.75
N ARG A 306 6.32 15.27 25.02
CA ARG A 306 7.12 15.08 26.23
C ARG A 306 6.45 15.61 27.50
N SER A 307 5.70 16.71 27.38
CA SER A 307 4.93 17.31 28.50
C SER A 307 3.65 16.54 28.84
N GLY A 308 3.06 15.84 27.87
CA GLY A 308 1.93 14.92 28.11
C GLY A 308 2.30 13.66 28.89
N THR A 309 3.55 13.20 28.82
CA THR A 309 4.02 11.99 29.53
C THR A 309 4.35 12.27 31.01
N SER A 310 4.52 13.52 31.41
CA SER A 310 4.83 13.94 32.79
C SER A 310 3.59 14.15 33.69
N ALA A 311 2.38 13.85 33.19
CA ALA A 311 1.11 14.07 33.89
C ALA A 311 0.30 12.77 34.12
N GLY A 312 0.95 11.60 34.07
CA GLY A 312 0.34 10.29 34.30
C GLY A 312 1.12 9.47 35.32
#